data_AF-A0A1C6RWB2-F1
#
_entry.id   AF-A0A1C6RWB2-F1
#
_cell.length_a   1.000
_cell.length_b   1.000
_cell.length_c   1.000
_cell.angle_alpha   90.00
_cell.angle_beta   90.00
_cell.angle_gamma   90.00
#
_symmetry.space_group_name_H-M   'P 1'
#
loop_
_entity.id
_entity.type
_entity.pdbx_description
1 polymer ?
#
loop_
_entity_poly.entity_id
_entity_poly.type
_entity_poly.pdbx_seq_one_letter_code
_entity_poly.pdbx_strand_id
1 'polypeptide(L)'
;MTSIDDLARAIQDRHDIDTLAAALESVAVMVDQIADDPDLWDADTRTLTPSGVEVVSQAIAESYMVGAVATSAQILLSDIDDTAAEIAKLEEGHAELVARRDELIRAALRTELPRADIANAARVKPARLYQIRDGRR
;
A
#
# COMPACT_ATOMS: atom_id res chain seq x y z
N MET A 1 -23.62 27.62 -8.49
CA MET A 1 -23.77 26.18 -8.70
C MET A 1 -22.45 25.67 -9.23
N THR A 2 -22.06 24.46 -8.85
CA THR A 2 -20.71 23.93 -9.10
C THR A 2 -20.81 22.60 -9.82
N SER A 3 -20.06 22.44 -10.91
CA SER A 3 -20.02 21.16 -11.62
C SER A 3 -19.23 20.11 -10.83
N ILE A 4 -19.47 18.83 -11.11
CA ILE A 4 -18.68 17.72 -10.55
C ILE A 4 -17.19 17.91 -10.90
N ASP A 5 -16.87 18.32 -12.13
CA ASP A 5 -15.50 18.54 -12.58
C ASP A 5 -14.79 19.65 -11.81
N ASP A 6 -15.48 20.76 -11.54
CA ASP A 6 -14.90 21.88 -10.80
C ASP A 6 -14.68 21.53 -9.33
N LEU A 7 -15.61 20.79 -8.71
CA LEU A 7 -15.43 20.29 -7.36
C LEU A 7 -14.30 19.25 -7.31
N ALA A 8 -14.20 18.36 -8.29
CA ALA A 8 -13.13 17.36 -8.36
C ALA A 8 -11.75 18.02 -8.48
N ARG A 9 -11.59 19.10 -9.26
CA ARG A 9 -10.32 19.86 -9.28
C ARG A 9 -9.99 20.46 -7.92
N ALA A 10 -10.97 21.05 -7.24
CA ALA A 10 -10.76 21.63 -5.91
C ALA A 10 -10.38 20.55 -4.86
N ILE A 11 -11.01 19.38 -4.93
CA ILE A 11 -10.66 18.23 -4.08
C ILE A 11 -9.27 17.70 -4.43
N GLN A 12 -8.96 17.60 -5.72
CA GLN A 12 -7.66 17.15 -6.20
C GLN A 12 -6.53 17.99 -5.60
N ASP A 13 -6.62 19.32 -5.76
CA ASP A 13 -5.62 20.26 -5.26
C ASP A 13 -5.53 20.25 -3.73
N ARG A 14 -6.67 20.17 -3.04
CA ARG A 14 -6.74 20.21 -1.57
C ARG A 14 -6.15 18.97 -0.92
N HIS A 15 -6.34 17.80 -1.53
CA HIS A 15 -5.97 16.50 -0.97
C HIS A 15 -4.75 15.86 -1.65
N ASP A 16 -4.05 16.62 -2.51
CA ASP A 16 -2.85 16.17 -3.23
C ASP A 16 -3.07 14.87 -4.03
N ILE A 17 -4.22 14.80 -4.72
CA ILE A 17 -4.57 13.64 -5.55
C ILE A 17 -3.89 13.76 -6.91
N ASP A 18 -3.11 12.75 -7.28
CA ASP A 18 -2.26 12.80 -8.47
C ASP A 18 -3.04 12.96 -9.79
N THR A 19 -4.28 12.44 -9.86
CA THR A 19 -5.10 12.51 -11.08
C THR A 19 -6.49 13.07 -10.81
N LEU A 20 -6.97 13.89 -11.76
CA LEU A 20 -8.34 14.40 -11.74
C LEU A 20 -9.37 13.26 -11.81
N ALA A 21 -9.05 12.16 -12.50
CA ALA A 21 -9.93 11.00 -12.61
C ALA A 21 -10.21 10.36 -11.23
N ALA A 22 -9.21 10.25 -10.37
CA ALA A 22 -9.38 9.71 -9.01
C ALA A 22 -10.20 10.65 -8.11
N ALA A 23 -10.01 11.97 -8.25
CA ALA A 23 -10.84 12.96 -7.56
C ALA A 23 -12.29 12.92 -8.06
N LEU A 24 -12.51 12.74 -9.37
CA LEU A 24 -13.82 12.59 -9.98
C LEU A 24 -14.56 11.36 -9.47
N GLU A 25 -13.89 10.22 -9.36
CA GLU A 25 -14.48 9.01 -8.78
C GLU A 25 -14.98 9.26 -7.36
N SER A 26 -14.15 9.90 -6.53
CA SER A 26 -14.50 10.21 -5.14
C SER A 26 -15.69 11.17 -5.04
N VAL A 27 -15.73 12.21 -5.87
CA VAL A 27 -16.85 13.16 -5.95
C VAL A 27 -18.10 12.47 -6.49
N ALA A 28 -18.00 11.65 -7.52
CA ALA A 28 -19.14 10.97 -8.13
C ALA A 28 -19.84 10.03 -7.13
N VAL A 29 -19.08 9.23 -6.38
CA VAL A 29 -19.63 8.35 -5.34
C VAL A 29 -20.43 9.14 -4.30
N MET A 30 -19.95 10.33 -3.93
CA MET A 30 -20.63 11.19 -2.93
C MET A 30 -21.82 11.93 -3.50
N VAL A 31 -21.73 12.39 -4.75
CA VAL A 31 -22.84 13.03 -5.45
C VAL A 31 -23.99 12.04 -5.67
N ASP A 32 -23.69 10.79 -6.02
CA ASP A 32 -24.70 9.73 -6.17
C ASP A 32 -25.50 9.50 -4.87
N GLN A 33 -24.89 9.72 -3.69
CA GLN A 33 -25.58 9.58 -2.40
C GLN A 33 -26.56 10.72 -2.09
N ILE A 34 -26.39 11.88 -2.73
CA ILE A 34 -27.23 13.08 -2.52
C ILE A 34 -28.07 13.43 -3.76
N ALA A 35 -28.01 12.61 -4.82
CA ALA A 35 -28.63 12.91 -6.11
C ALA A 35 -30.16 13.06 -6.06
N ASP A 36 -30.80 12.48 -5.04
CA ASP A 36 -32.25 12.56 -4.83
C ASP A 36 -32.69 13.81 -4.03
N ASP A 37 -31.75 14.63 -3.53
CA ASP A 37 -32.02 15.82 -2.74
C ASP A 37 -31.90 17.11 -3.58
N PRO A 38 -33.03 17.75 -3.97
CA PRO A 38 -33.01 18.95 -4.81
C PRO A 38 -32.41 20.19 -4.12
N ASP A 39 -32.30 20.19 -2.78
CA ASP A 39 -31.65 21.29 -2.05
C ASP A 39 -30.12 21.19 -2.13
N LEU A 40 -29.58 20.01 -2.49
CA LEU A 40 -28.15 19.73 -2.61
C LEU A 40 -27.70 19.54 -4.07
N TRP A 41 -28.56 18.98 -4.91
CA TRP A 41 -28.26 18.62 -6.29
C TRP A 41 -29.35 19.09 -7.26
N ASP A 42 -28.94 19.81 -8.30
CA ASP A 42 -29.82 20.15 -9.43
C ASP A 42 -29.65 19.11 -10.54
N ALA A 43 -30.67 18.27 -10.71
CA ALA A 43 -30.68 17.21 -11.71
C ALA A 43 -30.79 17.73 -13.16
N ASP A 44 -31.42 18.89 -13.38
CA ASP A 44 -31.61 19.46 -14.72
C ASP A 44 -30.30 20.00 -15.26
N THR A 45 -29.52 20.66 -14.42
CA THR A 45 -28.21 21.21 -14.80
C THR A 45 -27.04 20.28 -14.48
N ARG A 46 -27.29 19.20 -13.72
CA ARG A 46 -26.29 18.27 -13.18
C ARG A 46 -25.19 19.01 -12.40
N THR A 47 -25.60 19.91 -11.51
CA THR A 47 -24.68 20.70 -10.69
C THR A 47 -25.06 20.70 -9.21
N LEU A 48 -24.06 20.89 -8.35
CA LEU A 48 -24.24 21.02 -6.90
C LEU A 48 -24.68 22.44 -6.54
N THR A 49 -25.60 22.52 -5.58
CA THR A 49 -25.87 23.77 -4.85
C THR A 49 -24.70 24.09 -3.92
N PRO A 50 -24.58 25.32 -3.38
CA PRO A 50 -23.55 25.63 -2.40
C PRO A 50 -23.56 24.69 -1.19
N SER A 51 -24.76 24.34 -0.69
CA SER A 51 -24.93 23.37 0.40
C SER A 51 -24.47 21.97 -0.01
N GLY A 52 -24.79 21.53 -1.24
CA GLY A 52 -24.31 20.25 -1.78
C GLY A 52 -22.79 20.17 -1.86
N VAL A 53 -22.13 21.26 -2.26
CA VAL A 53 -20.65 21.34 -2.27
C VAL A 53 -20.07 21.17 -0.88
N GLU A 54 -20.63 21.82 0.14
CA GLU A 54 -20.17 21.69 1.53
C GLU A 54 -20.32 20.26 2.04
N VAL A 55 -21.50 19.64 1.81
CA VAL A 55 -21.78 18.26 2.21
C VAL A 55 -20.81 17.27 1.57
N VAL A 56 -20.63 17.34 0.24
CA VAL A 56 -19.71 16.44 -0.49
C VAL A 56 -18.27 16.65 -0.03
N SER A 57 -17.82 17.90 0.10
CA SER A 57 -16.45 18.20 0.52
C SER A 57 -16.15 17.68 1.93
N GLN A 58 -17.12 17.81 2.85
CA GLN A 58 -16.98 17.28 4.20
C GLN A 58 -16.96 15.76 4.21
N ALA A 59 -17.87 15.11 3.48
CA ALA A 59 -17.92 13.66 3.38
C ALA A 59 -16.63 13.05 2.80
N ILE A 60 -16.04 13.68 1.79
CA ILE A 60 -14.74 13.27 1.23
C ILE A 60 -13.62 13.45 2.25
N ALA A 61 -13.57 14.59 2.95
CA ALA A 61 -12.56 14.82 3.98
C ALA A 61 -12.66 13.81 5.13
N GLU A 62 -13.87 13.49 5.58
CA GLU A 62 -14.14 12.48 6.61
C GLU A 62 -13.81 11.07 6.12
N SER A 63 -14.13 10.75 4.86
CA SER A 63 -13.76 9.50 4.22
C SER A 63 -12.26 9.23 4.28
N TYR A 64 -11.43 10.24 3.96
CA TYR A 64 -9.97 10.10 4.06
C TYR A 64 -9.46 9.99 5.49
N MET A 65 -10.16 10.53 6.48
CA MET A 65 -9.76 10.41 7.89
C MET A 65 -10.18 9.10 8.54
N VAL A 66 -11.33 8.54 8.16
CA VAL A 66 -11.95 7.40 8.85
C VAL A 66 -11.88 6.11 8.03
N GLY A 67 -11.47 6.17 6.75
CA GLY A 67 -11.51 5.04 5.84
C GLY A 67 -12.94 4.56 5.56
N ALA A 68 -13.92 5.45 5.73
CA ALA A 68 -15.34 5.10 5.81
C ALA A 68 -15.98 4.77 4.44
N VAL A 69 -15.29 5.04 3.33
CA VAL A 69 -15.80 4.79 1.98
C VAL A 69 -14.98 3.69 1.34
N ALA A 70 -15.68 2.65 0.86
CA ALA A 70 -15.12 1.57 0.06
C ALA A 70 -14.74 2.04 -1.36
N THR A 71 -13.95 3.11 -1.45
CA THR A 71 -13.32 3.53 -2.70
C THR A 71 -12.29 2.48 -3.11
N SER A 72 -11.97 2.40 -4.40
CA SER A 72 -10.88 1.55 -4.87
C SER A 72 -9.55 1.88 -4.18
N ALA A 73 -9.33 3.13 -3.77
CA ALA A 73 -8.15 3.53 -3.01
C ALA A 73 -8.05 2.86 -1.62
N GLN A 74 -9.16 2.77 -0.88
CA GLN A 74 -9.17 2.14 0.45
C GLN A 74 -8.91 0.62 0.36
N ILE A 75 -9.43 -0.03 -0.68
CA ILE A 75 -9.18 -1.45 -0.97
C ILE A 75 -7.69 -1.66 -1.27
N LEU A 76 -7.12 -0.84 -2.16
CA LEU A 76 -5.70 -0.92 -2.51
C LEU A 76 -4.79 -0.67 -1.30
N LEU A 77 -5.15 0.25 -0.42
CA LEU A 77 -4.39 0.50 0.80
C LEU A 77 -4.39 -0.73 1.73
N SER A 78 -5.55 -1.36 1.91
CA SER A 78 -5.66 -2.61 2.67
C SER A 78 -4.82 -3.73 2.05
N ASP A 79 -4.87 -3.89 0.72
CA ASP A 79 -4.08 -4.90 0.02
C ASP A 79 -2.56 -4.64 0.13
N ILE A 80 -2.15 -3.36 0.13
CA ILE A 80 -0.75 -2.96 0.37
C ILE A 80 -0.33 -3.33 1.79
N ASP A 81 -1.15 -3.04 2.79
CA ASP A 81 -0.85 -3.35 4.19
C ASP A 81 -0.75 -4.87 4.42
N ASP A 82 -1.67 -5.64 3.86
CA ASP A 82 -1.64 -7.11 3.94
C ASP A 82 -0.39 -7.68 3.26
N THR A 83 -0.04 -7.16 2.07
CA THR A 83 1.17 -7.55 1.35
C THR A 83 2.43 -7.18 2.13
N ALA A 84 2.48 -6.00 2.74
CA ALA A 84 3.60 -5.56 3.55
C ALA A 84 3.79 -6.45 4.80
N ALA A 85 2.68 -6.86 5.44
CA ALA A 85 2.71 -7.81 6.55
C ALA A 85 3.22 -9.20 6.11
N GLU A 86 2.81 -9.68 4.93
CA GLU A 86 3.31 -10.94 4.38
C GLU A 86 4.81 -10.88 4.09
N ILE A 87 5.29 -9.77 3.48
CA ILE A 87 6.72 -9.54 3.25
C ILE A 87 7.49 -9.59 4.57
N ALA A 88 7.04 -8.86 5.59
CA ALA A 88 7.70 -8.83 6.89
C ALA A 88 7.82 -10.23 7.52
N LYS A 89 6.76 -11.04 7.43
CA LYS A 89 6.75 -12.43 7.91
C LYS A 89 7.73 -13.31 7.13
N LEU A 90 7.79 -13.15 5.82
CA LEU A 90 8.73 -13.89 4.97
C LEU A 90 10.18 -13.46 5.24
N GLU A 91 10.44 -12.19 5.50
CA GLU A 91 11.76 -11.68 5.88
C GLU A 91 12.23 -12.26 7.22
N GLU A 92 11.35 -12.35 8.21
CA GLU A 92 11.65 -13.00 9.49
C GLU A 92 12.01 -14.48 9.29
N GLY A 93 11.17 -15.24 8.57
CA GLY A 93 11.44 -16.64 8.26
C GLY A 93 12.71 -16.84 7.43
N HIS A 94 12.99 -15.94 6.49
CA HIS A 94 14.23 -15.97 5.71
C HIS A 94 15.45 -15.73 6.61
N ALA A 95 15.38 -14.81 7.58
CA ALA A 95 16.46 -14.56 8.53
C ALA A 95 16.75 -15.80 9.40
N GLU A 96 15.72 -16.52 9.86
CA GLU A 96 15.87 -17.79 10.58
C GLU A 96 16.52 -18.87 9.72
N LEU A 97 16.07 -19.03 8.46
CA LEU A 97 16.65 -20.00 7.53
C LEU A 97 18.10 -19.67 7.20
N VAL A 98 18.45 -18.39 7.04
CA VAL A 98 19.82 -17.94 6.85
C VAL A 98 20.68 -18.26 8.08
N ALA A 99 20.20 -17.99 9.29
CA ALA A 99 20.89 -18.33 10.52
C ALA A 99 21.11 -19.86 10.62
N ARG A 100 20.09 -20.66 10.30
CA ARG A 100 20.18 -22.11 10.29
C ARG A 100 21.17 -22.63 9.27
N ARG A 101 21.16 -22.08 8.04
CA ARG A 101 22.16 -22.40 7.01
C ARG A 101 23.56 -22.10 7.51
N ASP A 102 23.76 -20.94 8.13
CA ASP A 102 25.07 -20.52 8.64
C ASP A 102 25.57 -21.45 9.77
N GLU A 103 24.68 -21.95 10.64
CA GLU A 103 25.01 -23.00 11.60
C GLU A 103 25.43 -24.32 10.93
N LEU A 104 24.69 -24.78 9.92
CA LEU A 104 25.01 -25.99 9.17
C LEU A 104 26.35 -25.85 8.45
N ILE A 105 26.65 -24.67 7.90
CA ILE A 105 27.97 -24.36 7.32
C ILE A 105 29.06 -24.49 8.39
N ARG A 106 28.87 -23.93 9.59
CA ARG A 106 29.86 -24.05 10.68
C ARG A 106 30.06 -25.51 11.11
N ALA A 107 29.00 -26.32 11.13
CA ALA A 107 29.09 -27.74 11.43
C ALA A 107 29.85 -28.50 10.33
N ALA A 108 29.51 -28.28 9.06
CA ALA A 108 30.16 -28.91 7.92
C ALA A 108 31.64 -28.54 7.79
N LEU A 109 32.03 -27.31 8.15
CA LEU A 109 33.44 -26.89 8.18
C LEU A 109 34.30 -27.64 9.22
N ARG A 110 33.71 -28.42 10.12
CA ARG A 110 34.40 -29.26 11.11
C ARG A 110 34.48 -30.73 10.70
N THR A 111 33.97 -31.09 9.52
CA THR A 111 34.04 -32.45 8.97
C THR A 111 35.08 -32.55 7.86
N GLU A 112 35.18 -33.71 7.24
CA GLU A 112 36.03 -34.02 6.09
C GLU A 112 35.52 -33.46 4.75
N LEU A 113 34.36 -32.80 4.74
CA LEU A 113 33.74 -32.28 3.52
C LEU A 113 34.60 -31.19 2.85
N PRO A 114 34.81 -31.26 1.51
CA PRO A 114 35.51 -30.20 0.78
C PRO A 114 34.79 -28.86 0.89
N ARG A 115 35.55 -27.78 1.11
CA ARG A 115 34.99 -26.42 1.22
C ARG A 115 34.23 -25.97 -0.03
N ALA A 116 34.66 -26.43 -1.21
CA ALA A 116 33.99 -26.13 -2.47
C ALA A 116 32.56 -26.71 -2.50
N ASP A 117 32.37 -27.92 -1.99
CA ASP A 117 31.08 -28.59 -1.96
C ASP A 117 30.15 -27.94 -0.94
N ILE A 118 30.68 -27.55 0.23
CA ILE A 118 29.93 -26.78 1.24
C ILE A 118 29.45 -25.44 0.65
N ALA A 119 30.34 -24.70 -0.05
CA ALA A 119 30.00 -23.43 -0.68
C ALA A 119 28.90 -23.60 -1.75
N ASN A 120 29.05 -24.60 -2.61
CA ASN A 120 28.09 -24.91 -3.67
C ASN A 120 26.72 -25.30 -3.09
N ALA A 121 26.68 -26.20 -2.10
CA ALA A 121 25.45 -26.64 -1.45
C ALA A 121 24.73 -25.48 -0.74
N ALA A 122 25.49 -24.61 -0.07
CA ALA A 122 24.96 -23.42 0.60
C ALA A 122 24.60 -22.26 -0.35
N ARG A 123 24.93 -22.38 -1.65
CA ARG A 123 24.79 -21.32 -2.66
C ARG A 123 25.47 -20.01 -2.24
N VAL A 124 26.66 -20.11 -1.65
CA VAL A 124 27.47 -18.97 -1.25
C VAL A 124 28.84 -19.01 -1.92
N LYS A 125 29.49 -17.85 -2.04
CA LYS A 125 30.88 -17.79 -2.50
C LYS A 125 31.80 -18.42 -1.45
N PRO A 126 32.92 -19.07 -1.82
CA PRO A 126 33.87 -19.64 -0.87
C PRO A 126 34.37 -18.64 0.19
N ALA A 127 34.54 -17.37 -0.17
CA ALA A 127 34.91 -16.30 0.75
C ALA A 127 33.91 -16.12 1.92
N ARG A 128 32.61 -16.35 1.66
CA ARG A 128 31.55 -16.23 2.66
C ARG A 128 31.66 -17.30 3.75
N LEU A 129 32.20 -18.48 3.44
CA LEU A 129 32.43 -19.53 4.43
C LEU A 129 33.35 -19.08 5.55
N TYR A 130 34.40 -18.32 5.23
CA TYR A 130 35.33 -17.78 6.23
C TYR A 130 34.65 -16.73 7.12
N GLN A 131 33.84 -15.84 6.55
CA GLN A 131 33.08 -14.86 7.32
C GLN A 131 32.10 -15.54 8.30
N ILE A 132 31.38 -16.55 7.83
CA ILE A 132 30.43 -17.33 8.65
C ILE A 132 31.14 -18.07 9.78
N ARG A 133 32.30 -18.68 9.50
CA ARG A 133 33.14 -19.34 10.50
C ARG A 133 33.60 -18.37 11.58
N ASP A 134 34.02 -17.17 11.19
CA ASP A 134 34.59 -16.15 12.08
C ASP A 134 33.52 -15.27 12.73
N GLY A 135 32.22 -15.53 12.48
CA GLY A 135 31.10 -14.78 13.04
C GLY A 135 30.93 -13.35 12.48
N ARG A 136 31.55 -13.05 11.33
CA ARG A 136 31.47 -11.74 10.68
C ARG A 136 30.25 -11.69 9.76
N ARG A 137 29.38 -10.70 9.95
CA ARG A 137 28.19 -10.48 9.11
C ARG A 137 28.57 -9.80 7.80
#